data_AF-A0A2E8M7H7-F1
#
_entry.id   AF-A0A2E8M7H7-F1
#
_cell.length_a   1.000
_cell.length_b   1.000
_cell.length_c   1.000
_cell.angle_alpha   90.00
_cell.angle_beta   90.00
_cell.angle_gamma   90.00
#
_symmetry.space_group_name_H-M   'P 1'
#
loop_
_entity.id
_entity.type
_entity.pdbx_description
1 polymer ?
#
loop_
_entity_poly.entity_id
_entity_poly.type
_entity_poly.pdbx_seq_one_letter_code
_entity_poly.pdbx_strand_id
1 'polypeptide(L)'
;MPTIISTKRSTPSILPIAKPVLNWIDRELLHVSKSFSSAKANVLLELRQVFKQSSAKAILTKFYRLLPRLERRYFLLGFRIRQWVSLNFNLEASDPLNRVGPENFSISPLARVLPRVKSLFFEFTTEKIPFNDIRVTVRPAA
;
A
#
# COMPACT_ATOMS: atom_id res chain seq x y z
N MET A 1 25.66 30.60 24.72
CA MET A 1 24.20 30.36 24.70
C MET A 1 23.90 29.31 23.64
N PRO A 2 23.28 28.16 23.97
CA PRO A 2 22.96 27.15 22.98
C PRO A 2 21.68 27.53 22.23
N THR A 3 21.79 27.63 20.90
CA THR A 3 20.68 27.89 19.98
C THR A 3 19.77 26.68 19.89
N ILE A 4 18.53 26.80 20.40
CA ILE A 4 17.51 25.75 20.30
C ILE A 4 17.00 25.74 18.85
N ILE A 5 17.46 24.76 18.06
CA ILE A 5 16.92 24.50 16.73
C ILE A 5 15.49 23.98 16.92
N SER A 6 14.52 24.86 16.67
CA SER A 6 13.10 24.52 16.61
C SER A 6 12.87 23.53 15.47
N THR A 7 12.91 22.24 15.80
CA THR A 7 12.50 21.16 14.90
C THR A 7 10.98 21.27 14.80
N LYS A 8 10.50 22.04 13.82
CA LYS A 8 9.12 21.95 13.35
C LYS A 8 8.86 20.47 13.07
N ARG A 9 8.10 19.81 13.95
CA ARG A 9 7.52 18.49 13.66
C ARG A 9 6.68 18.69 12.42
N SER A 10 7.22 18.31 11.27
CA SER A 10 6.47 18.15 10.03
C SER A 10 5.34 17.19 10.36
N THR A 11 4.13 17.73 10.42
CA THR A 11 2.93 16.91 10.46
C THR A 11 3.01 15.96 9.27
N PRO A 12 2.79 14.65 9.47
CA PRO A 12 2.83 13.70 8.37
C PRO A 12 1.83 14.18 7.32
N SER A 13 2.34 14.60 6.17
CA SER A 13 1.51 15.03 5.05
C SER A 13 0.79 13.78 4.55
N ILE A 14 -0.49 13.67 4.87
CA ILE A 14 -1.35 12.61 4.35
C ILE A 14 -1.32 12.74 2.83
N LEU A 15 -1.08 11.64 2.12
CA LEU A 15 -1.26 11.62 0.67
C LEU A 15 -2.69 12.10 0.35
N PRO A 16 -2.89 13.23 -0.35
CA PRO A 16 -4.21 13.82 -0.56
C PRO A 16 -5.23 12.82 -1.13
N ILE A 17 -4.72 11.91 -1.95
CA ILE A 17 -5.45 10.86 -2.64
C ILE A 17 -6.05 9.83 -1.65
N ALA A 18 -5.46 9.63 -0.47
CA ALA A 18 -5.89 8.63 0.51
C ALA A 18 -7.12 9.05 1.38
N LYS A 19 -7.59 10.30 1.26
CA LYS A 19 -8.72 10.83 2.04
C LYS A 19 -10.00 9.99 1.94
N PRO A 20 -10.43 9.48 0.76
CA PRO A 20 -11.60 8.62 0.65
C PRO A 20 -11.46 7.33 1.46
N VAL A 21 -10.27 6.73 1.46
CA VAL A 21 -9.99 5.50 2.21
C VAL A 21 -10.10 5.74 3.72
N LEU A 22 -9.55 6.85 4.21
CA LEU A 22 -9.68 7.23 5.63
C LEU A 22 -11.14 7.41 6.03
N ASN A 23 -11.97 8.01 5.18
CA ASN A 23 -13.39 8.16 5.44
C ASN A 23 -14.12 6.81 5.52
N TRP A 24 -13.76 5.83 4.69
CA TRP A 24 -14.35 4.48 4.77
C TRP A 24 -13.96 3.77 6.06
N ILE A 25 -12.69 3.88 6.46
CA ILE A 25 -12.18 3.30 7.70
C ILE A 25 -12.88 3.93 8.92
N ASP A 26 -13.01 5.25 8.94
CA ASP A 26 -13.64 5.98 10.05
C ASP A 26 -15.13 5.61 10.18
N ARG A 27 -15.84 5.39 9.07
CA ARG A 27 -17.22 4.86 9.10
C ARG A 27 -17.30 3.47 9.71
N GLU A 28 -16.42 2.56 9.30
CA GLU A 28 -16.39 1.20 9.87
C GLU A 28 -16.01 1.20 11.36
N LEU A 29 -15.09 2.08 11.77
CA LEU A 29 -14.75 2.27 13.19
C LEU A 29 -15.96 2.72 14.02
N LEU A 30 -16.79 3.61 13.49
CA LEU A 30 -18.04 4.04 14.14
C LEU A 30 -19.07 2.91 14.26
N HIS A 31 -19.13 1.99 13.30
CA HIS A 31 -19.99 0.80 13.40
C HIS A 31 -19.47 -0.20 14.45
N VAL A 32 -18.16 -0.37 14.54
CA VAL A 32 -17.53 -1.27 15.51
C VAL A 32 -17.61 -0.74 16.93
N SER A 33 -17.47 0.57 17.15
CA SER A 33 -17.58 1.18 18.47
C SER A 33 -18.98 1.00 19.07
N LYS A 34 -20.03 1.04 18.24
CA LYS A 34 -21.41 0.75 18.64
C LYS A 34 -21.66 -0.71 19.01
N SER A 35 -20.81 -1.64 18.54
CA SER A 35 -20.95 -3.09 18.78
C SER A 35 -19.94 -3.65 19.82
N PHE A 36 -19.27 -2.78 20.58
CA PHE A 36 -18.36 -3.11 21.70
C PHE A 36 -17.25 -4.14 21.40
N SER A 37 -16.85 -4.32 20.14
CA SER A 37 -15.84 -5.33 19.79
C SER A 37 -14.43 -4.74 19.67
N SER A 38 -13.68 -4.76 20.77
CA SER A 38 -12.30 -4.21 20.85
C SER A 38 -11.32 -4.86 19.86
N ALA A 39 -11.38 -6.18 19.70
CA ALA A 39 -10.50 -6.91 18.77
C ALA A 39 -10.77 -6.56 17.30
N LYS A 40 -12.02 -6.21 16.97
CA LYS A 40 -12.44 -5.76 15.64
C LYS A 40 -11.92 -4.35 15.35
N ALA A 41 -11.88 -3.46 16.34
CA ALA A 41 -11.38 -2.10 16.20
C ALA A 41 -9.86 -2.06 15.92
N ASN A 42 -9.08 -2.98 16.50
CA ASN A 42 -7.61 -2.97 16.37
C ASN A 42 -7.12 -3.03 14.91
N VAL A 43 -7.71 -3.88 14.07
CA VAL A 43 -7.30 -4.00 12.65
C VAL A 43 -7.64 -2.72 11.88
N LEU A 44 -8.79 -2.11 12.16
CA LEU A 44 -9.21 -0.86 11.52
C LEU A 44 -8.36 0.34 11.98
N LEU A 45 -7.97 0.39 13.24
CA LEU A 45 -7.05 1.40 13.77
C LEU A 45 -5.67 1.27 13.14
N GLU A 46 -5.14 0.05 13.01
CA GLU A 46 -3.88 -0.24 12.34
C GLU A 46 -3.94 0.20 10.86
N LEU A 47 -5.03 -0.16 10.17
CA LEU A 47 -5.30 0.25 8.79
C LEU A 47 -5.36 1.78 8.65
N ARG A 48 -6.02 2.47 9.59
CA ARG A 48 -6.08 3.94 9.63
C ARG A 48 -4.69 4.57 9.71
N GLN A 49 -3.79 4.00 10.53
CA GLN A 49 -2.41 4.47 10.65
C GLN A 49 -1.59 4.19 9.38
N VAL A 50 -1.90 3.13 8.64
CA VAL A 50 -1.29 2.88 7.33
C VAL A 50 -1.64 4.01 6.37
N PHE A 51 -2.93 4.34 6.21
CA PHE A 51 -3.38 5.35 5.24
C PHE A 51 -3.14 6.80 5.64
N LYS A 52 -2.65 7.05 6.86
CA LYS A 52 -2.10 8.36 7.29
C LYS A 52 -0.65 8.59 6.87
N GLN A 53 0.02 7.60 6.30
CA GLN A 53 1.41 7.72 5.86
C GLN A 53 1.51 8.58 4.59
N SER A 54 2.64 9.28 4.45
CA SER A 54 2.95 10.13 3.30
C SER A 54 3.50 9.37 2.09
N SER A 55 3.94 8.11 2.28
CA SER A 55 4.58 7.30 1.23
C SER A 55 3.64 6.24 0.69
N ALA A 56 3.38 6.28 -0.62
CA ALA A 56 2.54 5.29 -1.31
C ALA A 56 3.13 3.87 -1.18
N LYS A 57 4.46 3.74 -1.24
CA LYS A 57 5.17 2.47 -1.00
C LYS A 57 4.90 1.91 0.39
N ALA A 58 4.95 2.76 1.41
CA ALA A 58 4.69 2.35 2.79
C ALA A 58 3.21 1.96 2.99
N ILE A 59 2.28 2.72 2.38
CA ILE A 59 0.85 2.39 2.36
C ILE A 59 0.64 1.01 1.76
N LEU A 60 1.09 0.76 0.52
CA LEU A 60 0.86 -0.50 -0.17
C LEU A 60 1.49 -1.68 0.57
N THR A 61 2.75 -1.54 0.99
CA THR A 61 3.46 -2.62 1.69
C THR A 61 2.73 -3.03 2.97
N LYS A 62 2.32 -2.06 3.79
CA LYS A 62 1.63 -2.36 5.05
C LYS A 62 0.18 -2.79 4.81
N PHE A 63 -0.51 -2.20 3.84
CA PHE A 63 -1.87 -2.60 3.46
C PHE A 63 -1.92 -4.06 3.04
N TYR A 64 -1.06 -4.51 2.11
CA TYR A 64 -1.04 -5.91 1.66
C TYR A 64 -0.61 -6.89 2.76
N ARG A 65 0.17 -6.46 3.75
CA ARG A 65 0.44 -7.25 4.97
C ARG A 65 -0.79 -7.39 5.85
N LEU A 66 -1.62 -6.35 5.96
CA LEU A 66 -2.85 -6.37 6.76
C LEU A 66 -4.03 -7.03 6.06
N LEU A 67 -3.99 -7.10 4.72
CA LEU A 67 -5.10 -7.55 3.90
C LEU A 67 -5.69 -8.90 4.32
N PRO A 68 -4.91 -9.96 4.65
CA PRO A 68 -5.50 -11.23 5.08
C PRO A 68 -6.30 -11.11 6.39
N ARG A 69 -5.83 -10.27 7.34
CA ARG A 69 -6.53 -10.01 8.61
C ARG A 69 -7.76 -9.15 8.39
N LEU A 70 -7.67 -8.19 7.46
CA LEU A 70 -8.76 -7.31 7.07
C LEU A 70 -9.87 -8.09 6.37
N GLU A 71 -9.55 -8.95 5.39
CA GLU A 71 -10.54 -9.69 4.61
C GLU A 71 -11.34 -10.70 5.43
N ARG A 72 -10.72 -11.32 6.43
CA ARG A 72 -11.40 -12.25 7.34
C ARG A 72 -12.53 -11.59 8.14
N ARG A 73 -12.47 -10.27 8.36
CA ARG A 73 -13.38 -9.54 9.26
C ARG A 73 -14.18 -8.43 8.57
N TYR A 74 -13.61 -7.84 7.52
CA TYR A 74 -14.10 -6.68 6.79
C TYR A 74 -13.83 -6.87 5.29
N PHE A 75 -14.31 -7.99 4.75
CA PHE A 75 -14.10 -8.36 3.35
C PHE A 75 -14.42 -7.21 2.37
N LEU A 76 -15.59 -6.58 2.52
CA LEU A 76 -16.04 -5.49 1.64
C LEU A 76 -15.12 -4.25 1.73
N LEU A 77 -14.67 -3.88 2.93
CA LEU A 77 -13.73 -2.78 3.11
C LEU A 77 -12.39 -3.11 2.45
N GLY A 78 -11.86 -4.32 2.67
CA GLY A 78 -10.61 -4.77 2.04
C GLY A 78 -10.69 -4.79 0.52
N PHE A 79 -11.80 -5.29 -0.03
CA PHE A 79 -12.07 -5.26 -1.47
C PHE A 79 -12.15 -3.84 -2.04
N ARG A 80 -12.90 -2.95 -1.39
CA ARG A 80 -13.03 -1.55 -1.81
C ARG A 80 -11.69 -0.81 -1.79
N ILE A 81 -10.86 -1.05 -0.77
CA ILE A 81 -9.53 -0.45 -0.70
C ILE A 81 -8.62 -1.02 -1.78
N ARG A 82 -8.69 -2.31 -2.12
CA ARG A 82 -7.96 -2.88 -3.26
C ARG A 82 -8.36 -2.25 -4.58
N GLN A 83 -9.66 -2.04 -4.82
CA GLN A 83 -10.14 -1.35 -6.01
C GLN A 83 -9.58 0.08 -6.07
N TRP A 84 -9.63 0.81 -4.96
CA TRP A 84 -9.04 2.14 -4.90
C TRP A 84 -7.53 2.10 -5.17
N VAL A 85 -6.79 1.16 -4.57
CA VAL A 85 -5.36 0.98 -4.84
C VAL A 85 -5.10 0.71 -6.32
N SER A 86 -5.87 -0.17 -6.95
CA SER A 86 -5.72 -0.51 -8.38
C SER A 86 -5.96 0.67 -9.32
N LEU A 87 -6.83 1.60 -8.92
CA LEU A 87 -7.17 2.78 -9.72
C LEU A 87 -6.18 3.93 -9.53
N ASN A 88 -5.42 3.93 -8.44
CA ASN A 88 -4.56 5.07 -8.08
C ASN A 88 -3.07 4.75 -8.17
N PHE A 89 -2.68 3.47 -8.25
CA PHE A 89 -1.28 3.08 -8.26
C PHE A 89 -0.98 1.96 -9.26
N ASN A 90 0.18 2.10 -9.89
CA ASN A 90 0.85 1.06 -10.65
C ASN A 90 2.17 0.69 -9.95
N LEU A 91 2.62 -0.54 -10.17
CA LEU A 91 3.98 -0.94 -9.80
C LEU A 91 4.86 -0.76 -11.02
N GLU A 92 5.94 -0.04 -10.85
CA GLU A 92 7.02 0.00 -11.83
C GLU A 92 8.11 -0.91 -11.29
N ALA A 93 8.63 -1.79 -12.13
CA ALA A 93 9.77 -2.60 -11.76
C ALA A 93 10.87 -2.45 -12.79
N SER A 94 12.07 -2.21 -12.27
CA SER A 94 13.24 -1.91 -13.06
C SER A 94 14.42 -2.77 -12.63
N ASP A 95 15.22 -3.11 -13.63
CA ASP A 95 16.54 -3.69 -13.42
C ASP A 95 17.47 -2.61 -12.85
N PRO A 96 18.11 -2.83 -11.68
CA PRO A 96 19.08 -1.91 -11.10
C PRO A 96 20.30 -1.68 -12.01
N LEU A 97 20.58 -2.59 -12.94
CA LEU A 97 21.63 -2.45 -13.94
C LEU A 97 21.14 -1.77 -15.23
N ASN A 98 19.86 -1.37 -15.30
CA ASN A 98 19.20 -0.72 -16.44
C ASN A 98 19.38 -1.47 -17.78
N ARG A 99 19.57 -2.79 -17.78
CA ARG A 99 19.70 -3.58 -19.01
C ARG A 99 18.34 -3.77 -19.68
N VAL A 100 17.28 -3.80 -18.88
CA VAL A 100 15.89 -3.83 -19.32
C VAL A 100 15.20 -2.55 -18.87
N GLY A 101 14.43 -1.94 -19.77
CA GLY A 101 13.64 -0.75 -19.47
C GLY A 101 12.60 -1.00 -18.36
N PRO A 102 12.13 0.05 -17.66
CA PRO A 102 11.14 -0.11 -16.60
C PRO A 102 9.82 -0.64 -17.16
N GLU A 103 9.29 -1.69 -16.53
CA GLU A 103 7.97 -2.24 -16.87
C GLU A 103 6.92 -1.80 -15.85
N ASN A 104 5.75 -1.43 -16.36
CA ASN A 104 4.61 -1.02 -15.55
C ASN A 104 3.61 -2.18 -15.40
N PHE A 105 3.31 -2.53 -14.16
CA PHE A 105 2.33 -3.54 -13.78
C PHE A 105 1.14 -2.86 -13.14
N SER A 106 -0.04 -3.06 -13.73
CA SER A 106 -1.28 -2.68 -13.09
C SER A 106 -1.53 -3.56 -11.87
N ILE A 107 -1.84 -2.91 -10.75
CA ILE A 107 -2.25 -3.61 -9.55
C ILE A 107 -3.68 -4.13 -9.79
N SER A 108 -3.85 -5.45 -9.95
CA SER A 108 -5.20 -6.00 -10.08
C SER A 108 -5.91 -6.00 -8.71
N PRO A 109 -7.20 -5.62 -8.65
CA PRO A 109 -7.97 -5.70 -7.41
C PRO A 109 -8.24 -7.15 -6.97
N LEU A 110 -8.09 -8.11 -7.88
CA LEU A 110 -8.36 -9.53 -7.67
C LEU A 110 -7.09 -10.37 -7.49
N ALA A 111 -5.96 -9.93 -8.06
CA ALA A 111 -4.70 -10.68 -7.93
C ALA A 111 -3.99 -10.34 -6.62
N ARG A 112 -3.42 -11.37 -5.97
CA ARG A 112 -2.31 -11.13 -5.03
C ARG A 112 -1.16 -10.62 -5.90
N VAL A 113 -0.78 -9.37 -5.71
CA VAL A 113 0.10 -8.65 -6.65
C VAL A 113 1.54 -9.19 -6.64
N LEU A 114 1.99 -9.73 -5.50
CA LEU A 114 3.39 -10.14 -5.28
C LEU A 114 3.85 -11.36 -6.10
N PRO A 115 3.06 -12.45 -6.27
CA PRO A 115 3.46 -13.57 -7.12
C PRO A 115 3.55 -13.23 -8.61
N ARG A 116 2.66 -12.37 -9.12
CA ARG A 116 2.50 -12.12 -10.57
C ARG A 116 3.57 -11.20 -11.14
N VAL A 117 4.03 -10.22 -10.36
CA VAL A 117 5.18 -9.38 -10.76
C VAL A 117 6.43 -10.25 -10.85
N LYS A 118 6.66 -11.13 -9.87
CA LYS A 118 7.77 -12.09 -9.94
C LYS A 118 7.69 -12.95 -11.20
N SER A 119 6.54 -13.56 -11.50
CA SER A 119 6.42 -14.47 -12.65
C SER A 119 6.64 -13.79 -14.00
N LEU A 120 6.08 -12.59 -14.21
CA LEU A 120 6.19 -11.89 -15.50
C LEU A 120 7.65 -11.49 -15.82
N PHE A 121 8.45 -11.10 -14.84
CA PHE A 121 9.86 -10.75 -15.09
C PHE A 121 10.75 -11.94 -15.45
N PHE A 122 10.51 -13.12 -14.85
CA PHE A 122 11.32 -14.31 -15.14
C PHE A 122 10.99 -14.95 -16.48
N GLU A 123 9.81 -14.69 -17.05
CA GLU A 123 9.41 -15.23 -18.35
C GLU A 123 10.08 -14.51 -19.54
N PHE A 124 10.50 -13.24 -19.39
CA PHE A 124 11.10 -12.45 -20.47
C PHE A 124 12.61 -12.19 -20.35
N THR A 125 13.25 -12.59 -19.25
CA THR A 125 14.69 -12.39 -19.05
C THR A 125 15.46 -13.67 -19.40
N THR A 126 16.14 -13.66 -20.55
CA THR A 126 16.99 -14.77 -21.04
C THR A 126 18.28 -14.96 -20.22
N GLU A 127 18.62 -14.01 -19.35
CA GLU A 127 19.75 -14.08 -18.43
C GLU A 127 19.26 -14.29 -16.98
N LYS A 128 19.85 -15.25 -16.25
CA LYS A 128 19.54 -15.50 -14.83
C LYS A 128 19.86 -14.25 -13.99
N ILE A 129 18.85 -13.43 -13.69
CA ILE A 129 18.99 -12.31 -12.75
C ILE A 129 18.87 -12.84 -11.31
N PRO A 130 19.88 -12.64 -10.43
CA PRO A 130 19.77 -13.02 -9.03
C PRO A 130 18.61 -12.26 -8.36
N PHE A 131 17.76 -13.02 -7.66
CA PHE A 131 16.45 -12.62 -7.12
C PHE A 131 16.46 -11.42 -6.15
N ASN A 132 17.63 -10.91 -5.78
CA ASN A 132 17.81 -9.78 -4.86
C ASN A 132 17.90 -8.41 -5.55
N ASP A 133 18.09 -8.40 -6.88
CA ASP A 133 18.38 -7.18 -7.65
C ASP A 133 17.17 -6.70 -8.45
N ILE A 134 15.95 -6.67 -7.90
CA ILE A 134 14.80 -6.04 -8.59
C ILE A 134 14.32 -4.83 -7.80
N ARG A 135 14.30 -3.66 -8.44
CA ARG A 135 13.76 -2.43 -7.83
C ARG A 135 12.28 -2.31 -8.19
N VAL A 136 11.40 -2.52 -7.21
CA VAL A 136 9.97 -2.23 -7.35
C VAL A 136 9.66 -0.85 -6.74
N THR A 137 9.17 0.06 -7.58
CA THR A 137 8.70 1.39 -7.25
C THR A 137 7.18 1.47 -7.41
N VAL A 138 6.56 2.42 -6.68
CA VAL A 138 5.12 2.67 -6.76
C VAL A 138 4.92 3.99 -7.47
N ARG A 139 4.15 3.97 -8.56
CA ARG A 139 3.80 5.15 -9.34
C ARG A 139 2.31 5.43 -9.24
N PRO A 140 1.89 6.71 -9.32
CA PRO A 140 0.49 7.02 -9.58
C PRO A 140 0.02 6.30 -10.86
N ALA A 141 -1.22 5.82 -10.87
CA ALA A 141 -1.86 5.42 -12.12
C ALA A 141 -2.07 6.68 -12.97
N ALA A 142 -1.61 6.66 -14.23
CA ALA A 142 -1.78 7.75 -15.18
C ALA A 142 -3.19 7.76 -15.76
#